data_AF-A0A8J7DUG7-F1
#
_entry.id   AF-A0A8J7DUG7-F1
#
_cell.length_a   1.000
_cell.length_b   1.000
_cell.length_c   1.000
_cell.angle_alpha   90.00
_cell.angle_beta   90.00
_cell.angle_gamma   90.00
#
_symmetry.space_group_name_H-M   'P 1'
#
loop_
_entity.id
_entity.type
_entity.pdbx_description
1 polymer ?
#
loop_
_entity_poly.entity_id
_entity_poly.type
_entity_poly.pdbx_seq_one_letter_code
_entity_poly.pdbx_strand_id
1 'polypeptide(L)'
;MVKRTLGLIILGIWGISACTLPVEESPIPNIPDAPAAEVDPATLLPPLSPAALQQRNAELGQLIDSELALAGLGKISNLGKPVSLELEQYRQEWAVVNPAIAPFLGTWVRDWNLMPHDFTTVLPSTVPGQVCLVRYRQMETETVPFETFTTPPEFSVGRVVDGQLVSRDVQTAESLIRLSPASAYVPYDVEFLGTVEADGELRLLAAEQPPVLNPEWDTALIEQIEAYGCLAATLSAPEQPE
;
A
#
# COMPACT_ATOMS: atom_id res chain seq x y z
N MET A 1 9.96 -65.65 45.75
CA MET A 1 9.01 -66.77 45.97
C MET A 1 7.74 -66.47 45.18
N VAL A 2 7.29 -67.40 44.32
CA VAL A 2 5.91 -67.53 43.74
C VAL A 2 5.43 -66.39 42.81
N LYS A 3 5.42 -66.56 41.47
CA LYS A 3 4.43 -67.21 40.57
C LYS A 3 3.08 -66.48 40.40
N ARG A 4 2.74 -66.21 39.11
CA ARG A 4 1.41 -66.30 38.45
C ARG A 4 0.39 -65.19 38.76
N THR A 5 -0.58 -64.80 37.92
CA THR A 5 -0.98 -65.04 36.53
C THR A 5 -2.20 -64.13 36.26
N LEU A 6 -2.35 -63.66 35.02
CA LEU A 6 -3.53 -63.14 34.29
C LEU A 6 -4.80 -62.68 35.04
N GLY A 7 -5.31 -61.52 34.59
CA GLY A 7 -6.73 -61.19 34.57
C GLY A 7 -7.02 -60.17 33.45
N LEU A 8 -7.53 -60.66 32.32
CA LEU A 8 -8.12 -59.91 31.21
C LEU A 8 -9.55 -59.44 31.61
N ILE A 9 -10.05 -58.31 31.08
CA ILE A 9 -11.45 -57.98 30.66
C ILE A 9 -11.64 -56.43 30.65
N ILE A 10 -11.70 -55.73 29.50
CA ILE A 10 -12.81 -55.40 28.55
C ILE A 10 -13.17 -53.89 28.60
N LEU A 11 -13.05 -53.27 27.41
CA LEU A 11 -13.79 -52.16 26.78
C LEU A 11 -14.29 -50.96 27.61
N GLY A 12 -13.76 -49.79 27.24
CA GLY A 12 -14.40 -48.49 27.45
C GLY A 12 -13.96 -47.52 26.34
N ILE A 13 -14.60 -47.62 25.17
CA ILE A 13 -14.45 -46.68 24.06
C ILE A 13 -15.13 -45.38 24.50
N TRP A 14 -14.33 -44.40 24.94
CA TRP A 14 -14.81 -43.03 25.07
C TRP A 14 -14.64 -42.35 23.71
N GLY A 15 -15.75 -42.28 22.98
CA GLY A 15 -15.85 -41.52 21.75
C GLY A 15 -15.70 -40.04 22.05
N ILE A 16 -14.59 -39.46 21.59
CA ILE A 16 -14.43 -38.02 21.46
C ILE A 16 -15.20 -37.67 20.18
N SER A 17 -16.39 -37.09 20.32
CA SER A 17 -17.05 -36.44 19.18
C SER A 17 -16.21 -35.23 18.81
N ALA A 18 -15.33 -35.39 17.84
CA ALA A 18 -14.75 -34.27 17.13
C ALA A 18 -15.88 -33.62 16.32
N CYS A 19 -16.40 -32.50 16.82
CA CYS A 19 -17.17 -31.58 15.99
C CYS A 19 -16.20 -31.01 14.95
N THR A 20 -16.13 -31.65 13.79
CA THR A 20 -15.57 -31.03 12.59
C THR A 20 -16.54 -29.93 12.16
N LEU A 21 -16.24 -28.71 12.59
CA LEU A 21 -16.82 -27.54 11.95
C LEU A 21 -16.40 -27.59 10.47
N PRO A 22 -17.33 -27.39 9.51
CA PRO A 22 -16.93 -27.17 8.14
C PRO A 22 -16.01 -25.94 8.14
N VAL A 23 -14.76 -26.12 7.72
CA VAL A 23 -13.89 -25.03 7.35
C VAL A 23 -14.61 -24.35 6.19
N GLU A 24 -15.15 -23.17 6.44
CA GLU A 24 -15.60 -22.28 5.39
C GLU A 24 -14.34 -21.93 4.60
N GLU A 25 -14.19 -22.56 3.43
CA GLU A 25 -13.16 -22.23 2.45
C GLU A 25 -13.27 -20.73 2.21
N SER A 26 -12.31 -19.97 2.76
CA SER A 26 -12.14 -18.58 2.40
C SER A 26 -12.09 -18.52 0.87
N PRO A 27 -12.87 -17.63 0.22
CA PRO A 27 -12.87 -17.55 -1.23
C PRO A 27 -11.44 -17.31 -1.70
N ILE A 28 -10.91 -18.27 -2.46
CA ILE A 28 -9.61 -18.16 -3.12
C ILE A 28 -9.70 -16.90 -4.01
N PRO A 29 -8.78 -15.93 -3.86
CA PRO A 29 -8.73 -14.79 -4.77
C PRO A 29 -8.67 -15.31 -6.20
N ASN A 30 -9.57 -14.86 -7.07
CA ASN A 30 -9.59 -15.23 -8.48
C ASN A 30 -8.31 -14.67 -9.12
N ILE A 31 -7.26 -15.48 -9.22
CA ILE A 31 -6.04 -15.11 -9.94
C ILE A 31 -6.36 -15.32 -11.43
N PRO A 32 -6.31 -14.27 -12.28
CA PRO A 32 -6.60 -14.43 -13.71
C PRO A 32 -5.67 -15.49 -14.35
N ASP A 33 -6.23 -16.40 -15.15
CA ASP A 33 -5.51 -17.47 -15.87
C ASP A 33 -4.53 -16.94 -16.95
N ALA A 34 -4.62 -15.65 -17.31
CA ALA A 34 -3.72 -15.02 -18.27
C ALA A 34 -2.47 -14.49 -17.56
N PRO A 35 -1.26 -14.66 -18.13
CA PRO A 35 -0.06 -14.06 -17.56
C PRO A 35 -0.23 -12.54 -17.51
N ALA A 36 0.07 -11.96 -16.35
CA ALA A 36 0.01 -10.53 -16.13
C ALA A 36 0.85 -9.77 -17.16
N ALA A 37 0.32 -8.67 -17.69
CA ALA A 37 1.06 -7.82 -18.61
C ALA A 37 2.28 -7.19 -17.91
N GLU A 38 3.41 -7.15 -18.61
CA GLU A 38 4.58 -6.37 -18.20
C GLU A 38 4.52 -4.97 -18.82
N VAL A 39 4.87 -3.95 -18.04
CA VAL A 39 5.04 -2.59 -18.58
C VAL A 39 6.32 -2.49 -19.42
N ASP A 40 6.23 -1.82 -20.57
CA ASP A 40 7.39 -1.51 -21.41
C ASP A 40 8.28 -0.46 -20.70
N PRO A 41 9.53 -0.79 -20.33
CA PRO A 41 10.43 0.14 -19.64
C PRO A 41 10.70 1.44 -20.41
N ALA A 42 10.57 1.43 -21.74
CA ALA A 42 10.76 2.62 -22.57
C ALA A 42 9.65 3.68 -22.37
N THR A 43 8.54 3.30 -21.75
CA THR A 43 7.41 4.19 -21.44
C THR A 43 7.52 4.84 -20.05
N LEU A 44 8.48 4.41 -19.24
CA LEU A 44 8.68 4.88 -17.87
C LEU A 44 9.59 6.11 -17.86
N LEU A 45 9.37 7.00 -16.89
CA LEU A 45 10.35 8.03 -16.57
C LEU A 45 11.67 7.38 -16.12
N PRO A 46 12.83 7.97 -16.46
CA PRO A 46 14.11 7.47 -15.95
C PRO A 46 14.18 7.64 -14.42
N PRO A 47 14.95 6.84 -13.66
CA PRO A 47 15.18 7.10 -12.24
C PRO A 47 15.79 8.49 -12.01
N LEU A 48 15.51 9.12 -10.87
CA LEU A 48 16.15 10.37 -10.49
C LEU A 48 17.66 10.14 -10.34
N SER A 49 18.45 11.08 -10.87
CA SER A 49 19.89 11.08 -10.62
C SER A 49 20.18 11.24 -9.13
N PRO A 50 21.33 10.76 -8.62
CA PRO A 50 21.69 10.91 -7.20
C PRO A 50 21.64 12.36 -6.69
N ALA A 51 22.07 13.33 -7.52
CA ALA A 51 22.02 14.74 -7.19
C ALA A 51 20.57 15.26 -7.11
N ALA A 52 19.72 14.87 -8.06
CA ALA A 52 18.30 15.21 -8.02
C ALA A 52 17.63 14.57 -6.79
N LEU A 53 17.94 13.31 -6.48
CA LEU A 53 17.39 12.64 -5.31
C LEU A 53 17.83 13.31 -4.00
N GLN A 54 19.09 13.74 -3.88
CA GLN A 54 19.56 14.51 -2.73
C GLN A 54 18.81 15.84 -2.59
N GLN A 55 18.59 16.55 -3.70
CA GLN A 55 17.81 17.79 -3.70
C GLN A 55 16.37 17.54 -3.24
N ARG A 56 15.68 16.54 -3.81
CA ARG A 56 14.29 16.22 -3.45
C ARG A 56 14.15 15.75 -2.02
N ASN A 57 15.15 15.07 -1.47
CA ASN A 57 15.22 14.73 -0.06
C ASN A 57 15.27 15.96 0.85
N ALA A 58 16.05 16.98 0.49
CA ALA A 58 16.13 18.23 1.25
C ALA A 58 14.82 19.02 1.16
N GLU A 59 14.23 19.12 -0.03
CA GLU A 59 12.92 19.74 -0.26
C GLU A 59 11.81 19.03 0.53
N LEU A 60 11.80 17.69 0.53
CA LEU A 60 10.84 16.90 1.29
C LEU A 60 10.92 17.18 2.79
N GLY A 61 12.13 17.28 3.34
CA GLY A 61 12.34 17.65 4.75
C GLY A 61 11.75 19.03 5.07
N GLN A 62 11.97 20.01 4.19
CA GLN A 62 11.38 21.35 4.35
C GLN A 62 9.85 21.35 4.27
N LEU A 63 9.27 20.55 3.38
CA LEU A 63 7.82 20.39 3.27
C LEU A 63 7.23 19.78 4.55
N ILE A 64 7.82 18.71 5.06
CA ILE A 64 7.38 18.06 6.31
C ILE A 64 7.48 19.05 7.48
N ASP A 65 8.60 19.75 7.62
CA ASP A 65 8.79 20.74 8.70
C ASP A 65 7.77 21.89 8.61
N SER A 66 7.45 22.33 7.39
CA SER A 66 6.45 23.37 7.14
C SER A 66 5.05 22.91 7.54
N GLU A 67 4.64 21.71 7.14
CA GLU A 67 3.32 21.16 7.49
C GLU A 67 3.21 20.92 9.01
N LEU A 68 4.26 20.39 9.66
CA LEU A 68 4.31 20.27 11.12
C LEU A 68 4.22 21.62 11.83
N ALA A 69 4.86 22.66 11.31
CA ALA A 69 4.75 24.01 11.84
C ALA A 69 3.33 24.55 11.71
N LEU A 70 2.65 24.31 10.58
CA LEU A 70 1.25 24.68 10.39
C LEU A 70 0.34 23.94 11.38
N ALA A 71 0.58 22.65 11.64
CA ALA A 71 -0.15 21.90 12.67
C ALA A 71 0.06 22.52 14.04
N GLY A 72 1.30 22.88 14.39
CA GLY A 72 1.63 23.53 15.66
C GLY A 72 1.02 24.92 15.84
N LEU A 73 0.73 25.61 14.74
CA LEU A 73 -0.01 26.88 14.73
C LEU A 73 -1.55 26.69 14.69
N GLY A 74 -2.04 25.45 14.69
CA GLY A 74 -3.46 25.11 14.57
C GLY A 74 -4.07 25.52 13.22
N LYS A 75 -3.25 25.58 12.16
CA LYS A 75 -3.69 25.94 10.80
C LYS A 75 -4.17 24.73 10.00
N ILE A 76 -3.68 23.54 10.35
CA ILE A 76 -4.19 22.26 9.88
C ILE A 76 -4.67 21.46 11.08
N SER A 77 -5.81 20.79 10.94
CA SER A 77 -6.51 20.10 12.05
C SER A 77 -5.95 18.72 12.36
N ASN A 78 -5.23 18.14 11.41
CA ASN A 78 -4.67 16.81 11.40
C ASN A 78 -3.44 16.84 10.47
N LEU A 79 -2.56 15.86 10.54
CA LEU A 79 -1.46 15.70 9.58
C LEU A 79 -1.30 14.20 9.36
N GLY A 80 -1.91 13.69 8.31
CA GLY A 80 -2.01 12.24 8.05
C GLY A 80 -2.75 11.49 9.16
N LYS A 81 -2.43 10.19 9.27
CA LYS A 81 -2.94 9.26 10.29
C LYS A 81 -1.76 8.45 10.85
N PRO A 82 -1.91 7.82 12.03
CA PRO A 82 -0.91 6.86 12.51
C PRO A 82 -0.72 5.75 11.49
N VAL A 83 0.52 5.29 11.31
CA VAL A 83 0.79 4.09 10.51
C VAL A 83 0.05 2.91 11.14
N SER A 84 -0.86 2.30 10.38
CA SER A 84 -1.67 1.19 10.90
C SER A 84 -0.85 -0.10 10.95
N LEU A 85 -1.06 -0.89 12.01
CA LEU A 85 -0.45 -2.22 12.14
C LEU A 85 -0.75 -3.11 10.92
N GLU A 86 -1.95 -2.96 10.35
CA GLU A 86 -2.40 -3.66 9.15
C GLU A 86 -1.53 -3.32 7.94
N LEU A 87 -1.18 -2.03 7.74
CA LEU A 87 -0.27 -1.61 6.67
C LEU A 87 1.15 -2.15 6.88
N GLU A 88 1.66 -2.08 8.12
CA GLU A 88 2.97 -2.63 8.44
C GLU A 88 3.06 -4.12 8.15
N GLN A 89 2.06 -4.90 8.62
CA GLN A 89 1.98 -6.34 8.37
C GLN A 89 1.88 -6.65 6.88
N TYR A 90 1.01 -5.92 6.17
CA TYR A 90 0.85 -6.07 4.72
C TYR A 90 2.18 -5.88 3.97
N ARG A 91 2.94 -4.83 4.30
CA ARG A 91 4.25 -4.59 3.68
C ARG A 91 5.28 -5.63 4.10
N GLN A 92 5.25 -6.13 5.32
CA GLN A 92 6.15 -7.20 5.78
C GLN A 92 5.89 -8.51 5.03
N GLU A 93 4.63 -8.89 4.82
CA GLU A 93 4.25 -10.06 4.01
C GLU A 93 4.77 -9.93 2.57
N TRP A 94 4.54 -8.77 1.96
CA TRP A 94 5.04 -8.50 0.61
C TRP A 94 6.56 -8.41 0.53
N ALA A 95 7.24 -7.98 1.60
CA ALA A 95 8.70 -7.90 1.63
C ALA A 95 9.37 -9.28 1.51
N VAL A 96 8.67 -10.37 1.87
CA VAL A 96 9.17 -11.74 1.70
C VAL A 96 9.21 -12.14 0.22
N VAL A 97 8.23 -11.69 -0.58
CA VAL A 97 8.07 -12.12 -1.98
C VAL A 97 8.66 -11.10 -2.96
N ASN A 98 8.48 -9.81 -2.71
CA ASN A 98 8.95 -8.73 -3.55
C ASN A 98 9.44 -7.55 -2.68
N PRO A 99 10.64 -7.66 -2.08
CA PRO A 99 11.17 -6.66 -1.14
C PRO A 99 11.34 -5.28 -1.76
N ALA A 100 11.56 -5.20 -3.07
CA ALA A 100 11.77 -3.93 -3.75
C ALA A 100 10.52 -3.03 -3.77
N ILE A 101 9.33 -3.61 -3.91
CA ILE A 101 8.08 -2.83 -3.98
C ILE A 101 7.46 -2.57 -2.61
N ALA A 102 7.76 -3.41 -1.62
CA ALA A 102 7.08 -3.43 -0.33
C ALA A 102 7.00 -2.06 0.38
N PRO A 103 8.06 -1.23 0.43
CA PRO A 103 7.98 0.08 1.08
C PRO A 103 6.95 1.02 0.47
N PHE A 104 6.65 0.88 -0.83
CA PHE A 104 5.77 1.78 -1.57
C PHE A 104 4.29 1.39 -1.49
N LEU A 105 3.99 0.15 -1.11
CA LEU A 105 2.63 -0.36 -1.13
C LEU A 105 1.73 0.36 -0.13
N GLY A 106 0.48 0.62 -0.49
CA GLY A 106 -0.47 1.29 0.38
C GLY A 106 -1.28 2.36 -0.31
N THR A 107 -2.22 2.91 0.44
CA THR A 107 -2.94 4.14 0.09
C THR A 107 -2.21 5.30 0.76
N TRP A 108 -1.85 6.29 -0.05
CA TRP A 108 -1.14 7.50 0.34
C TRP A 108 -2.03 8.71 0.05
N VAL A 109 -2.18 9.60 1.03
CA VAL A 109 -3.14 10.71 0.95
C VAL A 109 -2.52 12.02 1.41
N ARG A 110 -3.02 13.13 0.86
CA ARG A 110 -2.84 14.48 1.40
C ARG A 110 -4.21 15.12 1.54
N ASP A 111 -4.77 15.09 2.74
CA ASP A 111 -6.15 15.51 3.03
C ASP A 111 -6.25 16.50 4.21
N TRP A 112 -5.11 16.96 4.74
CA TRP A 112 -5.04 17.79 5.95
C TRP A 112 -4.92 19.29 5.71
N ASN A 113 -4.64 19.71 4.48
CA ASN A 113 -4.52 21.11 4.11
C ASN A 113 -5.75 21.54 3.29
N LEU A 114 -5.85 22.83 2.95
CA LEU A 114 -6.84 23.28 1.98
C LEU A 114 -6.65 22.53 0.65
N MET A 115 -7.76 22.34 -0.06
CA MET A 115 -7.80 21.70 -1.38
C MET A 115 -6.68 22.21 -2.32
N PRO A 116 -6.16 21.35 -3.21
CA PRO A 116 -6.65 20.00 -3.52
C PRO A 116 -6.22 18.95 -2.50
N HIS A 117 -7.02 17.89 -2.38
CA HIS A 117 -6.61 16.66 -1.73
C HIS A 117 -6.07 15.69 -2.77
N ASP A 118 -4.94 15.06 -2.48
CA ASP A 118 -4.27 14.13 -3.40
C ASP A 118 -4.34 12.70 -2.85
N PHE A 119 -4.67 11.75 -3.72
CA PHE A 119 -4.77 10.33 -3.38
C PHE A 119 -3.91 9.52 -4.34
N THR A 120 -3.15 8.56 -3.82
CA THR A 120 -2.35 7.61 -4.61
C THR A 120 -2.40 6.24 -3.96
N THR A 121 -2.93 5.25 -4.68
CA THR A 121 -2.93 3.85 -4.23
C THR A 121 -1.88 3.09 -5.02
N VAL A 122 -0.95 2.44 -4.33
CA VAL A 122 0.10 1.59 -4.94
C VAL A 122 -0.23 0.12 -4.64
N LEU A 123 -0.68 -0.57 -5.68
CA LEU A 123 -1.06 -1.99 -5.64
C LEU A 123 0.13 -2.86 -6.08
N PRO A 124 0.43 -3.96 -5.39
CA PRO A 124 1.45 -4.89 -5.83
C PRO A 124 1.00 -5.63 -7.11
N SER A 125 1.96 -5.93 -7.99
CA SER A 125 1.77 -6.82 -9.14
C SER A 125 2.39 -8.19 -8.86
N THR A 126 1.83 -9.23 -9.48
CA THR A 126 2.46 -10.56 -9.55
C THR A 126 3.75 -10.56 -10.38
N VAL A 127 3.98 -9.53 -11.21
CA VAL A 127 5.24 -9.33 -11.95
C VAL A 127 6.30 -8.74 -11.00
N PRO A 128 7.47 -9.38 -10.84
CA PRO A 128 8.52 -8.90 -9.94
C PRO A 128 8.98 -7.48 -10.22
N GLY A 129 9.07 -6.67 -9.16
CA GLY A 129 9.44 -5.26 -9.23
C GLY A 129 8.40 -4.33 -9.86
N GLN A 130 7.22 -4.82 -10.27
CA GLN A 130 6.14 -4.01 -10.86
C GLN A 130 5.06 -3.68 -9.82
N VAL A 131 4.41 -2.53 -9.98
CA VAL A 131 3.24 -2.10 -9.22
C VAL A 131 2.25 -1.39 -10.13
N CYS A 132 0.97 -1.36 -9.74
CA CYS A 132 -0.01 -0.47 -10.34
C CYS A 132 -0.24 0.74 -9.44
N LEU A 133 -0.35 1.91 -10.05
CA LEU A 133 -0.65 3.16 -9.37
C LEU A 133 -2.02 3.64 -9.84
N VAL A 134 -2.89 4.00 -8.89
CA VAL A 134 -4.15 4.69 -9.15
C VAL A 134 -4.13 6.01 -8.41
N ARG A 135 -4.28 7.10 -9.14
CA ARG A 135 -4.13 8.46 -8.61
C ARG A 135 -5.36 9.28 -8.92
N TYR A 136 -5.80 10.11 -7.99
CA TYR A 136 -6.89 11.05 -8.23
C TYR A 136 -6.80 12.21 -7.24
N ARG A 137 -7.53 13.28 -7.54
CA ARG A 137 -7.60 14.45 -6.66
C ARG A 137 -9.04 14.77 -6.33
N GLN A 138 -9.24 15.31 -5.14
CA GLN A 138 -10.44 16.06 -4.82
C GLN A 138 -10.11 17.55 -4.93
N MET A 139 -10.97 18.31 -5.60
CA MET A 139 -10.74 19.73 -5.87
C MET A 139 -12.01 20.53 -5.62
N GLU A 140 -11.89 21.82 -5.35
CA GLU A 140 -13.05 22.74 -5.36
C GLU A 140 -13.44 23.05 -6.81
N THR A 141 -14.74 23.19 -7.06
CA THR A 141 -15.22 23.70 -8.35
C THR A 141 -14.85 25.17 -8.50
N GLU A 142 -14.50 25.60 -9.71
CA GLU A 142 -14.20 27.01 -9.97
C GLU A 142 -15.44 27.92 -9.86
N THR A 143 -16.64 27.33 -9.94
CA THR A 143 -17.90 28.07 -10.14
C THR A 143 -18.74 28.21 -8.88
N VAL A 144 -18.63 27.25 -7.95
CA VAL A 144 -19.41 27.23 -6.71
C VAL A 144 -18.45 27.05 -5.53
N PRO A 145 -18.31 28.07 -4.65
CA PRO A 145 -17.46 27.96 -3.48
C PRO A 145 -17.84 26.77 -2.61
N PHE A 146 -16.84 26.03 -2.12
CA PHE A 146 -16.98 24.84 -1.26
C PHE A 146 -17.66 23.61 -1.91
N GLU A 147 -18.13 23.71 -3.16
CA GLU A 147 -18.52 22.52 -3.92
C GLU A 147 -17.24 21.80 -4.36
N THR A 148 -17.18 20.49 -4.15
CA THR A 148 -16.00 19.69 -4.47
C THR A 148 -16.34 18.61 -5.48
N PHE A 149 -15.36 18.26 -6.31
CA PHE A 149 -15.46 17.15 -7.23
C PHE A 149 -14.20 16.29 -7.18
N THR A 150 -14.33 15.04 -7.59
CA THR A 150 -13.21 14.10 -7.70
C THR A 150 -12.81 13.97 -9.16
N THR A 151 -11.52 14.11 -9.46
CA THR A 151 -11.00 13.90 -10.81
C THR A 151 -11.17 12.42 -11.20
N PRO A 152 -11.33 12.12 -12.50
CA PRO A 152 -11.25 10.73 -12.96
C PRO A 152 -9.94 10.07 -12.47
N PRO A 153 -9.97 8.81 -12.01
CA PRO A 153 -8.75 8.15 -11.58
C PRO A 153 -7.79 7.93 -12.75
N GLU A 154 -6.54 8.28 -12.52
CA GLU A 154 -5.42 8.09 -13.43
C GLU A 154 -4.72 6.78 -13.08
N PHE A 155 -4.76 5.83 -14.01
CA PHE A 155 -4.05 4.57 -13.91
C PHE A 155 -2.67 4.66 -14.57
N SER A 156 -1.65 4.17 -13.88
CA SER A 156 -0.35 3.90 -14.47
C SER A 156 0.29 2.65 -13.88
N VAL A 157 1.27 2.11 -14.60
CA VAL A 157 2.06 0.96 -14.14
C VAL A 157 3.48 1.45 -13.94
N GLY A 158 4.08 1.06 -12.82
CA GLY A 158 5.44 1.45 -12.45
C GLY A 158 6.33 0.25 -12.21
N ARG A 159 7.65 0.48 -12.23
CA ARG A 159 8.67 -0.48 -11.80
C ARG A 159 9.60 0.14 -10.79
N VAL A 160 10.09 -0.69 -9.87
CA VAL A 160 11.18 -0.30 -8.98
C VAL A 160 12.52 -0.61 -9.64
N VAL A 161 13.32 0.44 -9.83
CA VAL A 161 14.68 0.39 -10.39
C VAL A 161 15.59 1.14 -9.43
N ASP A 162 16.65 0.48 -8.94
CA ASP A 162 17.63 1.07 -8.01
C ASP A 162 17.00 1.73 -6.76
N GLY A 163 15.97 1.09 -6.18
CA GLY A 163 15.25 1.61 -5.01
C GLY A 163 14.32 2.80 -5.31
N GLN A 164 14.07 3.07 -6.59
CA GLN A 164 13.17 4.12 -7.06
C GLN A 164 11.99 3.52 -7.80
N LEU A 165 10.78 3.83 -7.35
CA LEU A 165 9.57 3.52 -8.09
C LEU A 165 9.39 4.57 -9.20
N VAL A 166 9.44 4.12 -10.45
CA VAL A 166 9.25 4.96 -11.63
C VAL A 166 8.05 4.48 -12.44
N SER A 167 7.19 5.42 -12.80
CA SER A 167 6.04 5.24 -13.70
C SER A 167 6.14 6.24 -14.86
N ARG A 168 5.13 6.30 -15.72
CA ARG A 168 5.10 7.28 -16.84
C ARG A 168 4.98 8.73 -16.38
N ASP A 169 4.44 8.97 -15.19
CA ASP A 169 4.01 10.28 -14.70
C ASP A 169 4.54 10.63 -13.31
N VAL A 170 5.05 9.64 -12.57
CA VAL A 170 5.57 9.82 -11.20
C VAL A 170 6.88 9.06 -11.00
N GLN A 171 7.79 9.68 -10.26
CA GLN A 171 8.97 9.06 -9.67
C GLN A 171 8.91 9.20 -8.15
N THR A 172 9.31 8.17 -7.42
CA THR A 172 9.60 8.25 -5.99
C THR A 172 10.72 7.28 -5.64
N ALA A 173 11.22 7.34 -4.42
CA ALA A 173 12.30 6.51 -3.94
C ALA A 173 12.07 6.11 -2.49
N GLU A 174 12.66 4.99 -2.07
CA GLU A 174 12.62 4.58 -0.66
C GLU A 174 13.22 5.67 0.24
N SER A 175 14.27 6.35 -0.25
CA SER A 175 14.84 7.51 0.45
C SER A 175 13.88 8.70 0.54
N LEU A 176 12.78 8.77 -0.22
CA LEU A 176 11.74 9.80 -0.10
C LEU A 176 10.57 9.33 0.79
N ILE A 177 10.70 8.18 1.45
CA ILE A 177 9.81 7.76 2.53
C ILE A 177 10.41 8.22 3.87
N ARG A 178 9.60 8.89 4.70
CA ARG A 178 10.05 9.52 5.94
C ARG A 178 9.07 9.28 7.08
N LEU A 179 9.55 8.63 8.13
CA LEU A 179 8.82 8.57 9.40
C LEU A 179 9.11 9.85 10.19
N SER A 180 8.08 10.64 10.43
CA SER A 180 8.08 11.73 11.40
C SER A 180 7.56 11.20 12.74
N PRO A 181 8.34 11.27 13.82
CA PRO A 181 7.90 10.80 15.12
C PRO A 181 6.81 11.71 15.70
N ALA A 182 6.06 11.16 16.66
CA ALA A 182 5.09 11.89 17.46
C ALA A 182 5.69 13.17 18.08
N SER A 183 4.89 14.22 18.10
CA SER A 183 5.22 15.55 18.60
C SER A 183 4.10 16.10 19.49
N ALA A 184 4.29 17.31 20.03
CA ALA A 184 3.29 17.98 20.85
C ALA A 184 2.00 18.33 20.08
N TYR A 185 2.05 18.38 18.75
CA TYR A 185 0.94 18.82 17.89
C TYR A 185 0.40 17.69 17.00
N VAL A 186 1.20 16.65 16.76
CA VAL A 186 0.81 15.43 16.07
C VAL A 186 1.16 14.26 17.01
N PRO A 187 0.19 13.71 17.77
CA PRO A 187 0.48 12.83 18.91
C PRO A 187 0.81 11.38 18.52
N TYR A 188 1.19 11.14 17.27
CA TYR A 188 1.48 9.84 16.70
C TYR A 188 2.55 9.97 15.60
N ASP A 189 3.20 8.85 15.29
CA ASP A 189 4.15 8.80 14.18
C ASP A 189 3.39 8.86 12.84
N VAL A 190 3.92 9.63 11.90
CA VAL A 190 3.36 9.79 10.55
C VAL A 190 4.41 9.41 9.55
N GLU A 191 4.09 8.47 8.67
CA GLU A 191 4.96 8.13 7.54
C GLU A 191 4.54 8.92 6.31
N PHE A 192 5.49 9.63 5.74
CA PHE A 192 5.32 10.43 4.54
C PHE A 192 5.99 9.79 3.33
N LEU A 193 5.41 10.01 2.16
CA LEU A 193 5.96 9.71 0.85
C LEU A 193 6.10 11.00 0.04
N GLY A 194 7.32 11.29 -0.41
CA GLY A 194 7.58 12.29 -1.44
C GLY A 194 7.44 11.70 -2.84
N THR A 195 6.61 12.31 -3.69
CA THR A 195 6.47 11.93 -5.11
C THR A 195 6.87 13.09 -6.01
N VAL A 196 7.63 12.82 -7.07
CA VAL A 196 8.02 13.80 -8.09
C VAL A 196 7.20 13.54 -9.33
N GLU A 197 6.37 14.52 -9.67
CA GLU A 197 5.49 14.50 -10.83
C GLU A 197 6.25 14.74 -12.13
N ALA A 198 5.62 14.45 -13.28
CA ALA A 198 6.20 14.69 -14.60
C ALA A 198 6.58 16.15 -14.89
N ASP A 199 5.93 17.12 -14.21
CA ASP A 199 6.27 18.54 -14.29
C ASP A 199 7.40 18.97 -13.33
N GLY A 200 7.90 18.03 -12.51
CA GLY A 200 8.95 18.24 -11.53
C GLY A 200 8.48 18.77 -10.18
N GLU A 201 7.17 18.89 -9.96
CA GLU A 201 6.57 19.21 -8.67
C GLU A 201 6.83 18.06 -7.68
N LEU A 202 7.24 18.41 -6.46
CA LEU A 202 7.35 17.48 -5.34
C LEU A 202 6.05 17.53 -4.51
N ARG A 203 5.34 16.41 -4.42
CA ARG A 203 4.17 16.27 -3.56
C ARG A 203 4.48 15.45 -2.33
N LEU A 204 3.87 15.85 -1.22
CA LEU A 204 3.94 15.18 0.07
C LEU A 204 2.62 14.46 0.32
N LEU A 205 2.68 13.15 0.50
CA LEU A 205 1.55 12.31 0.90
C LEU A 205 1.88 11.63 2.22
N ALA A 206 0.88 11.23 3.00
CA ALA A 206 1.03 10.42 4.20
C ALA A 206 0.42 9.04 3.99
N ALA A 207 1.01 8.02 4.59
CA ALA A 207 0.46 6.68 4.60
C ALA A 207 -0.89 6.66 5.32
N GLU A 208 -1.84 5.89 4.79
CA GLU A 208 -3.17 5.77 5.38
C GLU A 208 -3.51 4.34 5.78
N GLN A 209 -3.43 3.41 4.82
CA GLN A 209 -3.90 2.03 4.98
C GLN A 209 -3.30 1.11 3.90
N PRO A 210 -3.45 -0.22 4.01
CA PRO A 210 -3.18 -1.14 2.90
C PRO A 210 -3.86 -0.69 1.59
N PRO A 211 -3.32 -1.04 0.42
CA PRO A 211 -3.95 -0.65 -0.84
C PRO A 211 -5.33 -1.32 -0.94
N VAL A 212 -6.36 -0.54 -1.26
CA VAL A 212 -7.73 -1.03 -1.46
C VAL A 212 -8.22 -0.68 -2.84
N LEU A 213 -8.98 -1.59 -3.47
CA LEU A 213 -9.73 -1.25 -4.68
C LEU A 213 -10.98 -0.48 -4.26
N ASN A 214 -11.10 0.78 -4.71
CA ASN A 214 -12.30 1.56 -4.41
C ASN A 214 -13.48 1.00 -5.22
N PRO A 215 -14.59 0.59 -4.58
CA PRO A 215 -15.77 0.05 -5.29
C PRO A 215 -16.45 1.07 -6.21
N GLU A 216 -16.16 2.36 -6.06
CA GLU A 216 -16.68 3.42 -6.94
C GLU A 216 -15.86 3.61 -8.23
N TRP A 217 -14.70 2.95 -8.35
CA TRP A 217 -13.93 2.96 -9.59
C TRP A 217 -14.67 2.23 -10.71
N ASP A 218 -14.55 2.75 -11.93
CA ASP A 218 -15.22 2.15 -13.08
C ASP A 218 -14.67 0.74 -13.38
N THR A 219 -15.52 -0.09 -13.98
CA THR A 219 -15.17 -1.49 -14.29
C THR A 219 -13.96 -1.57 -15.23
N ALA A 220 -13.80 -0.62 -16.16
CA ALA A 220 -12.69 -0.62 -17.12
C ALA A 220 -11.34 -0.38 -16.44
N LEU A 221 -11.30 0.40 -15.36
CA LEU A 221 -10.13 0.61 -14.52
C LEU A 221 -9.80 -0.65 -13.72
N ILE A 222 -10.79 -1.30 -13.12
CA ILE A 222 -10.59 -2.56 -12.40
C ILE A 222 -10.03 -3.64 -13.36
N GLU A 223 -10.61 -3.78 -14.55
CA GLU A 223 -10.11 -4.69 -15.58
C GLU A 223 -8.67 -4.37 -16.01
N GLN A 224 -8.29 -3.08 -16.08
CA GLN A 224 -6.91 -2.69 -16.35
C GLN A 224 -5.95 -3.09 -15.21
N ILE A 225 -6.34 -2.87 -13.96
CA ILE A 225 -5.55 -3.27 -12.79
C ILE A 225 -5.31 -4.79 -12.80
N GLU A 226 -6.36 -5.57 -13.04
CA GLU A 226 -6.29 -7.04 -13.11
C GLU A 226 -5.43 -7.53 -14.28
N ALA A 227 -5.49 -6.86 -15.45
CA ALA A 227 -4.68 -7.21 -16.62
C ALA A 227 -3.16 -7.10 -16.36
N TYR A 228 -2.73 -6.21 -15.47
CA TYR A 228 -1.35 -6.09 -15.02
C TYR A 228 -1.03 -6.93 -13.77
N GLY A 229 -1.93 -7.86 -13.41
CA GLY A 229 -1.77 -8.77 -12.27
C GLY A 229 -1.73 -8.06 -10.93
N CYS A 230 -2.34 -6.89 -10.83
CA CYS A 230 -2.35 -6.11 -9.60
C CYS A 230 -3.57 -6.45 -8.76
N LEU A 231 -3.36 -6.67 -7.46
CA LEU A 231 -4.42 -7.09 -6.53
C LEU A 231 -4.26 -6.35 -5.20
N ALA A 232 -5.37 -6.02 -4.55
CA ALA A 232 -5.40 -5.47 -3.19
C ALA A 232 -5.32 -6.56 -2.10
N ALA A 233 -5.33 -7.84 -2.50
CA ALA A 233 -5.36 -8.96 -1.57
C ALA A 233 -4.00 -9.17 -0.88
N THR A 234 -4.06 -9.63 0.38
CA THR A 234 -2.91 -10.23 1.07
C THR A 234 -2.51 -11.52 0.36
N LEU A 235 -1.21 -11.83 0.39
CA LEU A 235 -0.72 -13.09 -0.14
C LEU A 235 -1.34 -14.23 0.67
N SER A 236 -2.06 -15.14 0.00
CA SER A 236 -2.47 -16.38 0.65
C SER A 236 -1.21 -17.13 1.06
N ALA A 237 -1.09 -17.50 2.34
CA ALA A 237 0.07 -18.24 2.83
C ALA A 237 0.27 -19.50 1.97
N PRO A 238 1.52 -19.86 1.61
CA PRO A 238 1.75 -21.11 0.90
C PRO A 238 1.24 -22.27 1.76
N GLU A 239 0.35 -23.08 1.19
CA GLU A 239 0.00 -24.39 1.76
C GLU A 239 1.30 -25.13 2.06
N GLN A 240 1.57 -25.37 3.34
CA GLN A 240 2.69 -26.23 3.71
C GLN A 240 2.37 -27.64 3.20
N PRO A 241 3.25 -28.27 2.40
CA PRO A 241 3.08 -29.67 2.08
C PRO A 241 3.24 -30.49 3.38
N GLU A 242 2.21 -31.30 3.68
CA GLU A 242 2.22 -32.30 4.76
C GLU A 242 3.35 -33.34 4.61
#